data_AF-A4RS83-F1
#
_entry.id   AF-A4RS83-F1
#
_cell.length_a   1.000
_cell.length_b   1.000
_cell.length_c   1.000
_cell.angle_alpha   90.00
_cell.angle_beta   90.00
_cell.angle_gamma   90.00
#
_symmetry.space_group_name_H-M   'P 1'
#
loop_
_entity.id
_entity.type
_entity.pdbx_description
1 polymer ?
#
loop_
_entity_poly.entity_id
_entity_poly.type
_entity_poly.pdbx_seq_one_letter_code
_entity_poly.pdbx_strand_id
1 'polypeptide(L)'
;MKATTTREDASASASASATPFVVVLSPAKALDEAAMNASDATRATRPRFAERANAIAREARELKAGDLKTLMGVSDAIAKLNVERFGNFEKAATKACALAFDGPAFRHLKASTLKTEEEKAYLQKHLRILSGLYGCLRPYDAIAPYRLEMGTKWAPSGKDLYAYWGEDIALAIADDLDEQAATSGESSARPFVVNCASQEYWKSVKREALTKRGVDVYTMTFPGPAVYAKQARGAMVRHCVDARVASPEDLKTFRGTDGCWKFDAAASSEFNFVFARGAVKAGDAKPAKKAKKA
;
A
#
# COMPACT_ATOMS: atom_id res chain seq x y z
N MET A 1 32.66 9.18 57.18
CA MET A 1 31.54 10.00 56.65
C MET A 1 31.57 9.92 55.13
N LYS A 2 30.39 9.97 54.51
CA LYS A 2 30.00 9.34 53.24
C LYS A 2 30.83 9.78 52.00
N ALA A 3 31.31 8.78 51.26
CA ALA A 3 31.64 8.91 49.85
C ALA A 3 30.35 8.88 49.03
N THR A 4 30.13 9.88 48.19
CA THR A 4 28.98 9.97 47.30
C THR A 4 29.45 9.73 45.88
N THR A 5 29.44 8.47 45.46
CA THR A 5 29.59 8.10 44.05
C THR A 5 28.20 8.08 43.44
N THR A 6 27.86 9.13 42.70
CA THR A 6 26.65 9.16 41.85
C THR A 6 26.84 8.18 40.72
N ARG A 7 26.09 7.07 40.75
CA ARG A 7 25.83 6.21 39.59
C ARG A 7 24.96 7.02 38.62
N GLU A 8 25.52 7.37 37.48
CA GLU A 8 24.74 7.63 36.28
C GLU A 8 24.19 6.30 35.78
N ASP A 9 22.94 6.00 36.10
CA ASP A 9 22.16 4.99 35.40
C ASP A 9 21.77 5.56 34.02
N ALA A 10 22.74 5.53 33.10
CA ALA A 10 22.46 5.63 31.68
C ALA A 10 21.81 4.31 31.23
N SER A 11 20.48 4.25 31.32
CA SER A 11 19.66 3.26 30.62
C SER A 11 19.78 3.51 29.11
N ALA A 12 20.87 3.03 28.51
CA ALA A 12 20.99 2.86 27.08
C ALA A 12 20.00 1.75 26.66
N SER A 13 18.79 2.18 26.28
CA SER A 13 17.89 1.36 25.48
C SER A 13 18.63 1.00 24.19
N ALA A 14 19.16 -0.22 24.13
CA ALA A 14 19.65 -0.81 22.90
C ALA A 14 18.49 -0.79 21.89
N SER A 15 18.55 0.18 20.98
CA SER A 15 17.66 0.29 19.84
C SER A 15 17.84 -0.98 19.02
N ALA A 16 16.95 -1.96 19.19
CA ALA A 16 16.90 -3.11 18.29
C ALA A 16 16.78 -2.57 16.87
N SER A 17 17.73 -2.94 16.00
CA SER A 17 17.74 -2.50 14.61
C SER A 17 16.42 -2.90 13.96
N ALA A 18 15.76 -1.95 13.29
CA ALA A 18 14.47 -2.21 12.65
C ALA A 18 14.66 -3.25 11.54
N THR A 19 13.84 -4.30 11.56
CA THR A 19 13.91 -5.35 10.55
C THR A 19 13.42 -4.78 9.21
N PRO A 20 14.16 -4.98 8.09
CA PRO A 20 13.72 -4.52 6.78
C PRO A 20 12.35 -5.08 6.42
N PHE A 21 11.42 -4.21 6.03
CA PHE A 21 10.08 -4.66 5.67
C PHE A 21 9.35 -3.73 4.72
N VAL A 22 8.35 -4.28 4.04
CA VAL A 22 7.35 -3.49 3.29
C VAL A 22 5.93 -4.01 3.55
N VAL A 23 4.97 -3.11 3.53
CA VAL A 23 3.54 -3.40 3.47
C VAL A 23 3.08 -3.33 2.03
N VAL A 24 2.36 -4.36 1.57
CA VAL A 24 1.83 -4.42 0.21
C VAL A 24 0.31 -4.18 0.25
N LEU A 25 -0.18 -3.22 -0.53
CA LEU A 25 -1.58 -2.79 -0.57
C LEU A 25 -2.15 -2.86 -2.00
N SER A 26 -3.43 -3.23 -2.11
CA SER A 26 -4.16 -3.09 -3.38
C SER A 26 -4.43 -1.62 -3.74
N PRO A 27 -4.53 -1.26 -5.03
CA PRO A 27 -4.91 0.08 -5.44
C PRO A 27 -6.42 0.30 -5.24
N ALA A 28 -6.88 1.52 -5.48
CA ALA A 28 -8.31 1.85 -5.57
C ALA A 28 -8.75 1.97 -7.03
N LYS A 29 -10.05 1.77 -7.27
CA LYS A 29 -10.66 1.94 -8.60
C LYS A 29 -10.98 3.40 -8.92
N ALA A 30 -11.31 4.19 -7.90
CA ALA A 30 -11.52 5.63 -8.05
C ALA A 30 -10.21 6.37 -7.78
N LEU A 31 -10.08 7.52 -8.44
CA LEU A 31 -8.92 8.39 -8.36
C LEU A 31 -9.40 9.81 -8.05
N ASP A 32 -8.71 10.48 -7.13
CA ASP A 32 -8.77 11.92 -6.93
C ASP A 32 -7.79 12.59 -7.90
N GLU A 33 -8.33 13.16 -8.97
CA GLU A 33 -7.58 13.84 -10.04
C GLU A 33 -7.35 15.33 -9.75
N ALA A 34 -7.73 15.84 -8.58
CA ALA A 34 -7.49 17.23 -8.21
C ALA A 34 -5.99 17.54 -8.11
N ALA A 35 -5.60 18.76 -8.47
CA ALA A 35 -4.23 19.23 -8.41
C ALA A 35 -3.63 19.06 -7.01
N MET A 36 -2.35 18.64 -6.97
CA MET A 36 -1.59 18.57 -5.73
C MET A 36 -1.22 19.96 -5.24
N ASN A 37 -1.11 20.13 -3.92
CA ASN A 37 -0.44 21.32 -3.39
C ASN A 37 1.06 21.27 -3.71
N ALA A 38 1.73 22.41 -3.69
CA ALA A 38 3.13 22.53 -4.07
C ALA A 38 4.07 21.66 -3.21
N SER A 39 3.79 21.52 -1.91
CA SER A 39 4.60 20.73 -0.99
C SER A 39 4.55 19.23 -1.29
N ASP A 40 3.40 18.70 -1.70
CA ASP A 40 3.29 17.30 -2.05
C ASP A 40 3.90 17.04 -3.43
N ALA A 41 3.82 18.03 -4.34
CA ALA A 41 4.35 17.91 -5.70
C ALA A 41 5.89 17.75 -5.71
N THR A 42 6.61 18.40 -4.79
CA THR A 42 8.09 18.26 -4.68
C THR A 42 8.54 16.87 -4.22
N ARG A 43 7.63 16.05 -3.66
CA ARG A 43 7.91 14.68 -3.23
C ARG A 43 7.59 13.63 -4.28
N ALA A 44 6.98 14.03 -5.40
CA ALA A 44 6.64 13.12 -6.47
C ALA A 44 7.91 12.43 -7.02
N THR A 45 7.83 11.12 -7.18
CA THR A 45 8.90 10.27 -7.71
C THR A 45 8.43 9.58 -8.97
N ARG A 46 9.35 9.12 -9.82
CA ARG A 46 9.01 8.39 -11.04
C ARG A 46 8.71 6.92 -10.72
N PRO A 47 7.62 6.33 -11.26
CA PRO A 47 7.40 4.89 -11.17
C PRO A 47 8.59 4.08 -11.71
N ARG A 48 9.02 3.05 -10.98
CA ARG A 48 10.17 2.21 -11.38
C ARG A 48 9.96 1.49 -12.72
N PHE A 49 8.72 1.10 -12.99
CA PHE A 49 8.33 0.40 -14.22
C PHE A 49 7.66 1.32 -15.25
N ALA A 50 8.04 2.60 -15.29
CA ALA A 50 7.42 3.60 -16.17
C ALA A 50 7.38 3.16 -17.64
N GLU A 51 8.47 2.60 -18.18
CA GLU A 51 8.50 2.16 -19.59
C GLU A 51 7.52 1.03 -19.88
N ARG A 52 7.39 0.08 -18.93
CA ARG A 52 6.46 -1.04 -19.06
C ARG A 52 5.01 -0.60 -18.86
N ALA A 53 4.77 0.37 -18.00
CA ALA A 53 3.45 1.00 -17.85
C ALA A 53 3.06 1.76 -19.13
N ASN A 54 4.00 2.48 -19.74
CA ASN A 54 3.79 3.16 -21.02
C ASN A 54 3.49 2.16 -22.15
N ALA A 55 4.16 1.01 -22.19
CA ALA A 55 3.84 -0.04 -23.15
C ALA A 55 2.40 -0.56 -23.00
N ILE A 56 1.97 -0.85 -21.76
CA ILE A 56 0.57 -1.22 -21.48
C ILE A 56 -0.39 -0.11 -21.91
N ALA A 57 -0.12 1.15 -21.55
CA ALA A 57 -1.00 2.27 -21.87
C ALA A 57 -1.11 2.49 -23.39
N ARG A 58 -0.01 2.35 -24.14
CA ARG A 58 0.01 2.46 -25.60
C ARG A 58 -0.83 1.38 -26.27
N GLU A 59 -0.76 0.13 -25.82
CA GLU A 59 -1.62 -0.91 -26.37
C GLU A 59 -3.08 -0.77 -25.90
N ALA A 60 -3.31 -0.36 -24.66
CA ALA A 60 -4.67 -0.13 -24.14
C ALA A 60 -5.40 1.00 -24.87
N ARG A 61 -4.66 1.97 -25.41
CA ARG A 61 -5.19 3.07 -26.25
C ARG A 61 -5.85 2.58 -27.53
N GLU A 62 -5.43 1.43 -28.06
CA GLU A 62 -5.98 0.85 -29.29
C GLU A 62 -7.29 0.08 -29.05
N LEU A 63 -7.65 -0.16 -27.78
CA LEU A 63 -8.89 -0.84 -27.41
C LEU A 63 -10.10 0.09 -27.55
N LYS A 64 -11.18 -0.41 -28.16
CA LYS A 64 -12.42 0.36 -28.27
C LYS A 64 -13.16 0.36 -26.93
N ALA A 65 -14.05 1.33 -26.75
CA ALA A 65 -14.87 1.41 -25.54
C ALA A 65 -15.65 0.10 -25.25
N GLY A 66 -16.13 -0.59 -26.28
CA GLY A 66 -16.80 -1.90 -26.12
C GLY A 66 -15.87 -2.99 -25.58
N ASP A 67 -14.62 -3.01 -26.04
CA ASP A 67 -13.60 -3.94 -25.57
C ASP A 67 -13.26 -3.64 -24.12
N LEU A 68 -12.95 -2.37 -23.78
CA LEU A 68 -12.66 -1.95 -22.41
C LEU A 68 -13.82 -2.21 -21.45
N LYS A 69 -15.07 -1.99 -21.89
CA LYS A 69 -16.27 -2.30 -21.11
C LYS A 69 -16.30 -3.77 -20.69
N THR A 70 -16.10 -4.66 -21.67
CA THR A 70 -16.14 -6.11 -21.50
C THR A 70 -14.96 -6.58 -20.66
N LEU A 71 -13.77 -6.09 -20.99
CA LEU A 71 -12.50 -6.44 -20.35
C LEU A 71 -12.48 -6.09 -18.86
N MET A 72 -12.98 -4.90 -18.51
CA MET A 72 -12.93 -4.37 -17.13
C MET A 72 -14.22 -4.64 -16.35
N GLY A 73 -15.28 -5.14 -16.99
CA GLY A 73 -16.60 -5.32 -16.39
C GLY A 73 -17.20 -4.01 -15.86
N VAL A 74 -17.16 -2.96 -16.68
CA VAL A 74 -17.57 -1.59 -16.29
C VAL A 74 -18.76 -1.08 -17.08
N SER A 75 -19.32 0.07 -16.67
CA SER A 75 -20.35 0.77 -17.43
C SER A 75 -19.77 1.45 -18.68
N ASP A 76 -20.64 1.79 -19.64
CA ASP A 76 -20.24 2.52 -20.85
C ASP A 76 -19.56 3.85 -20.54
N ALA A 77 -20.03 4.56 -19.51
CA ALA A 77 -19.45 5.82 -19.07
C ALA A 77 -17.99 5.63 -18.61
N ILE A 78 -17.72 4.59 -17.81
CA ILE A 78 -16.36 4.30 -17.33
C ILE A 78 -15.47 3.78 -18.47
N ALA A 79 -16.02 3.00 -19.40
CA ALA A 79 -15.26 2.53 -20.55
C ALA A 79 -14.81 3.70 -21.44
N LYS A 80 -15.74 4.62 -21.78
CA LYS A 80 -15.43 5.84 -22.55
C LYS A 80 -14.38 6.72 -21.85
N LEU A 81 -14.53 6.91 -20.53
CA LEU A 81 -13.55 7.66 -19.73
C LEU A 81 -12.16 7.02 -19.81
N ASN A 82 -12.04 5.69 -19.83
CA ASN A 82 -10.74 5.04 -19.92
C ASN A 82 -10.15 5.02 -21.33
N VAL A 83 -10.98 5.02 -22.39
CA VAL A 83 -10.48 5.33 -23.75
C VAL A 83 -9.80 6.70 -23.76
N GLU A 84 -10.45 7.72 -23.20
CA GLU A 84 -9.89 9.07 -23.12
C GLU A 84 -8.60 9.11 -22.30
N ARG A 85 -8.60 8.48 -21.11
CA ARG A 85 -7.41 8.41 -20.25
C ARG A 85 -6.22 7.74 -20.95
N PHE A 86 -6.42 6.61 -21.63
CA PHE A 86 -5.33 5.96 -22.37
C PHE A 86 -4.90 6.77 -23.59
N GLY A 87 -5.84 7.43 -24.29
CA GLY A 87 -5.55 8.35 -25.39
C GLY A 87 -4.67 9.53 -24.97
N ASN A 88 -4.85 10.03 -23.74
CA ASN A 88 -4.13 11.18 -23.18
C ASN A 88 -3.00 10.80 -22.21
N PHE A 89 -2.69 9.52 -22.03
CA PHE A 89 -1.90 9.01 -20.91
C PHE A 89 -0.55 9.71 -20.73
N GLU A 90 0.22 9.87 -21.80
CA GLU A 90 1.57 10.48 -21.76
C GLU A 90 1.57 11.99 -21.46
N LYS A 91 0.41 12.66 -21.66
CA LYS A 91 0.23 14.10 -21.44
C LYS A 91 -0.58 14.41 -20.19
N ALA A 92 -1.15 13.39 -19.55
CA ALA A 92 -2.04 13.57 -18.42
C ALA A 92 -1.28 14.15 -17.22
N ALA A 93 -1.96 15.01 -16.46
CA ALA A 93 -1.46 15.44 -15.16
C ALA A 93 -1.27 14.21 -14.26
N THR A 94 -0.13 14.15 -13.56
CA THR A 94 0.18 13.04 -12.66
C THR A 94 0.03 13.44 -11.20
N LYS A 95 -0.22 12.46 -10.35
CA LYS A 95 -0.35 12.64 -8.90
C LYS A 95 0.30 11.50 -8.16
N ALA A 96 0.94 11.78 -7.02
CA ALA A 96 1.49 10.76 -6.12
C ALA A 96 0.41 9.73 -5.77
N CYS A 97 0.68 8.43 -5.99
CA CYS A 97 -0.37 7.43 -5.97
C CYS A 97 -1.08 7.26 -4.60
N ALA A 98 -0.40 7.49 -3.48
CA ALA A 98 -1.01 7.47 -2.15
C ALA A 98 -1.99 8.64 -1.91
N LEU A 99 -1.91 9.70 -2.72
CA LEU A 99 -2.81 10.85 -2.73
C LEU A 99 -3.83 10.78 -3.88
N ALA A 100 -3.54 10.02 -4.94
CA ALA A 100 -4.42 9.83 -6.08
C ALA A 100 -5.47 8.75 -5.85
N PHE A 101 -5.11 7.59 -5.28
CA PHE A 101 -6.08 6.52 -5.08
C PHE A 101 -7.15 6.91 -4.05
N ASP A 102 -8.42 6.88 -4.48
CA ASP A 102 -9.57 7.14 -3.60
C ASP A 102 -10.41 5.86 -3.41
N GLY A 103 -10.34 5.32 -2.20
CA GLY A 103 -11.12 4.15 -1.81
C GLY A 103 -11.01 3.86 -0.33
N PRO A 104 -11.75 2.88 0.20
CA PRO A 104 -11.81 2.63 1.64
C PRO A 104 -10.44 2.41 2.30
N ALA A 105 -9.50 1.75 1.61
CA ALA A 105 -8.14 1.60 2.11
C ALA A 105 -7.43 2.95 2.21
N PHE A 106 -7.39 3.75 1.14
CA PHE A 106 -6.68 5.03 1.11
C PHE A 106 -7.30 6.09 2.04
N ARG A 107 -8.63 6.07 2.21
CA ARG A 107 -9.34 6.92 3.19
C ARG A 107 -9.02 6.58 4.65
N HIS A 108 -8.54 5.36 4.92
CA HIS A 108 -8.09 4.94 6.24
C HIS A 108 -6.56 4.98 6.40
N LEU A 109 -5.81 4.91 5.29
CA LEU A 109 -4.40 5.29 5.26
C LEU A 109 -4.23 6.77 5.60
N LYS A 110 -5.05 7.64 5.00
CA LYS A 110 -5.05 9.10 5.20
C LYS A 110 -3.66 9.71 4.97
N ALA A 111 -3.02 9.37 3.86
CA ALA A 111 -1.66 9.81 3.54
C ALA A 111 -1.52 11.35 3.54
N SER A 112 -2.55 12.09 3.10
CA SER A 112 -2.59 13.56 3.13
C SER A 112 -2.57 14.18 4.53
N THR A 113 -2.76 13.38 5.58
CA THR A 113 -2.74 13.86 6.98
C THR A 113 -1.39 13.68 7.67
N LEU A 114 -0.41 13.06 7.00
CA LEU A 114 0.96 12.96 7.51
C LEU A 114 1.61 14.34 7.51
N LYS A 115 2.09 14.77 8.66
CA LYS A 115 2.54 16.15 8.90
C LYS A 115 4.04 16.28 8.79
N THR A 116 4.79 15.29 9.25
CA THR A 116 6.24 15.39 9.36
C THR A 116 6.95 14.72 8.19
N GLU A 117 8.15 15.18 7.88
CA GLU A 117 8.94 14.62 6.78
C GLU A 117 9.40 13.19 7.10
N GLU A 118 9.55 12.84 8.39
CA GLU A 118 9.88 11.49 8.87
C GLU A 118 8.71 10.51 8.72
N GLU A 119 7.46 10.95 8.94
CA GLU A 119 6.27 10.14 8.66
C GLU A 119 6.16 9.82 7.15
N LYS A 120 6.34 10.84 6.32
CA LYS A 120 6.32 10.71 4.86
C LYS A 120 7.47 9.82 4.35
N ALA A 121 8.69 10.03 4.85
CA ALA A 121 9.85 9.20 4.50
C ALA A 121 9.64 7.73 4.92
N TYR A 122 9.08 7.50 6.10
CA TYR A 122 8.72 6.16 6.56
C TYR A 122 7.69 5.51 5.63
N LEU A 123 6.63 6.24 5.24
CA LEU A 123 5.64 5.72 4.30
C LEU A 123 6.29 5.35 2.95
N GLN A 124 7.15 6.23 2.40
CA GLN A 124 7.88 5.98 1.15
C GLN A 124 8.77 4.74 1.23
N LYS A 125 9.44 4.54 2.37
CA LYS A 125 10.28 3.37 2.62
C LYS A 125 9.45 2.10 2.67
N HIS A 126 8.35 2.10 3.43
CA HIS A 126 7.66 0.87 3.82
C HIS A 126 6.38 0.54 3.04
N LEU A 127 5.78 1.42 2.23
CA LEU A 127 4.57 1.07 1.47
C LEU A 127 4.87 0.72 0.02
N ARG A 128 4.28 -0.39 -0.47
CA ARG A 128 4.20 -0.75 -1.88
C ARG A 128 2.75 -0.95 -2.29
N ILE A 129 2.32 -0.25 -3.34
CA ILE A 129 0.95 -0.34 -3.89
C ILE A 129 1.02 -1.14 -5.19
N LEU A 130 0.33 -2.27 -5.23
CA LEU A 130 0.26 -3.10 -6.43
C LEU A 130 -0.60 -2.41 -7.49
N SER A 131 -0.28 -2.63 -8.76
CA SER A 131 -0.99 -1.98 -9.87
C SER A 131 -0.99 -2.88 -11.10
N GLY A 132 -2.14 -3.04 -11.75
CA GLY A 132 -2.20 -3.73 -13.04
C GLY A 132 -1.38 -3.01 -14.12
N LEU A 133 -1.38 -1.67 -14.10
CA LEU A 133 -0.69 -0.84 -15.08
C LEU A 133 0.77 -0.56 -14.73
N TYR A 134 1.07 -0.29 -13.45
CA TYR A 134 2.40 0.14 -13.02
C TYR A 134 3.19 -0.96 -12.29
N GLY A 135 2.61 -2.15 -12.11
CA GLY A 135 3.23 -3.28 -11.40
C GLY A 135 3.29 -3.05 -9.90
N CYS A 136 4.31 -2.30 -9.45
CA CYS A 136 4.58 -1.99 -8.06
C CYS A 136 4.98 -0.52 -7.90
N LEU A 137 4.19 0.23 -7.13
CA LEU A 137 4.37 1.65 -6.88
C LEU A 137 4.82 1.92 -5.44
N ARG A 138 5.68 2.92 -5.27
CA ARG A 138 5.90 3.60 -3.99
C ARG A 138 4.83 4.68 -3.78
N PRO A 139 4.49 5.07 -2.54
CA PRO A 139 3.38 5.99 -2.27
C PRO A 139 3.49 7.34 -2.99
N TYR A 140 4.70 7.83 -3.23
CA TYR A 140 4.91 9.08 -3.95
C TYR A 140 5.27 8.89 -5.42
N ASP A 141 5.19 7.68 -5.98
CA ASP A 141 5.31 7.51 -7.43
C ASP A 141 4.13 8.24 -8.12
N ALA A 142 4.45 9.10 -9.08
CA ALA A 142 3.49 9.91 -9.81
C ALA A 142 2.77 9.07 -10.87
N ILE A 143 1.45 8.98 -10.79
CA ILE A 143 0.62 8.20 -11.70
C ILE A 143 -0.30 9.11 -12.50
N ALA A 144 -0.42 8.83 -13.80
CA ALA A 144 -1.52 9.33 -14.62
C ALA A 144 -2.82 8.57 -14.31
N PRO A 145 -4.00 9.19 -14.47
CA PRO A 145 -5.27 8.52 -14.25
C PRO A 145 -5.50 7.35 -15.20
N TYR A 146 -5.99 6.23 -14.65
CA TYR A 146 -6.24 5.02 -15.42
C TYR A 146 -7.26 4.13 -14.70
N ARG A 147 -7.72 3.09 -15.40
CA ARG A 147 -8.37 1.92 -14.79
C ARG A 147 -7.86 0.69 -15.49
N LEU A 148 -7.19 -0.17 -14.72
CA LEU A 148 -6.73 -1.47 -15.19
C LEU A 148 -6.52 -2.37 -13.97
N GLU A 149 -7.51 -3.21 -13.67
CA GLU A 149 -7.46 -4.18 -12.59
C GLU A 149 -6.43 -5.30 -12.88
N MET A 150 -5.78 -5.86 -11.85
CA MET A 150 -4.74 -6.89 -12.05
C MET A 150 -5.32 -8.18 -12.62
N GLY A 151 -6.58 -8.49 -12.29
CA GLY A 151 -7.29 -9.67 -12.82
C GLY A 151 -7.70 -9.60 -14.29
N THR A 152 -7.36 -8.51 -14.98
CA THR A 152 -7.69 -8.29 -16.40
C THR A 152 -7.07 -9.37 -17.29
N LYS A 153 -7.89 -10.07 -18.08
CA LYS A 153 -7.48 -11.14 -19.01
C LYS A 153 -6.99 -10.58 -20.34
N TRP A 154 -6.03 -9.66 -20.28
CA TRP A 154 -5.38 -9.03 -21.41
C TRP A 154 -4.08 -8.39 -20.93
N ALA A 155 -3.04 -8.44 -21.77
CA ALA A 155 -1.80 -7.70 -21.58
C ALA A 155 -1.10 -7.48 -22.92
N PRO A 156 -0.16 -6.53 -22.99
CA PRO A 156 0.75 -6.39 -24.12
C PRO A 156 1.38 -7.71 -24.51
N SER A 157 1.16 -8.15 -25.75
CA SER A 157 1.69 -9.40 -26.31
C SER A 157 1.50 -10.65 -25.43
N GLY A 158 0.44 -10.69 -24.60
CA GLY A 158 0.26 -11.73 -23.58
C GLY A 158 -1.20 -11.96 -23.17
N LYS A 159 -1.41 -13.06 -22.44
CA LYS A 159 -2.77 -13.51 -22.07
C LYS A 159 -3.39 -12.73 -20.90
N ASP A 160 -2.59 -12.27 -19.95
CA ASP A 160 -3.03 -11.59 -18.74
C ASP A 160 -1.88 -10.82 -18.08
N LEU A 161 -2.23 -9.90 -17.19
CA LEU A 161 -1.25 -9.06 -16.48
C LEU A 161 -0.37 -9.86 -15.50
N TYR A 162 -0.82 -11.02 -15.03
CA TYR A 162 0.00 -11.88 -14.17
C TYR A 162 1.19 -12.48 -14.90
N ALA A 163 0.99 -12.86 -16.16
CA ALA A 163 2.04 -13.34 -17.04
C ALA A 163 2.94 -12.18 -17.47
N TYR A 164 2.36 -11.03 -17.82
CA TYR A 164 3.11 -9.84 -18.20
C TYR A 164 4.09 -9.41 -17.11
N TRP A 165 3.65 -9.34 -15.84
CA TRP A 165 4.50 -8.92 -14.73
C TRP A 165 5.44 -10.00 -14.20
N GLY A 166 5.30 -11.25 -14.64
CA GLY A 166 6.23 -12.34 -14.30
C GLY A 166 6.65 -12.36 -12.83
N GLU A 167 7.96 -12.31 -12.59
CA GLU A 167 8.56 -12.17 -11.26
C GLU A 167 8.91 -10.71 -10.89
N ASP A 168 8.73 -9.76 -11.81
CA ASP A 168 9.26 -8.39 -11.69
C ASP A 168 8.80 -7.68 -10.42
N ILE A 169 7.52 -7.84 -10.06
CA ILE A 169 6.94 -7.23 -8.85
C ILE A 169 7.59 -7.80 -7.59
N ALA A 170 7.80 -9.12 -7.53
CA ALA A 170 8.39 -9.78 -6.38
C ALA A 170 9.88 -9.41 -6.24
N LEU A 171 10.62 -9.38 -7.36
CA LEU A 171 12.02 -8.97 -7.38
C LEU A 171 12.18 -7.50 -6.96
N ALA A 172 11.34 -6.61 -7.47
CA ALA A 172 11.29 -5.21 -7.05
C ALA A 172 11.08 -5.05 -5.53
N ILE A 173 10.18 -5.85 -4.95
CA ILE A 173 9.95 -5.85 -3.49
C ILE A 173 11.17 -6.39 -2.74
N ALA A 174 11.80 -7.47 -3.21
CA ALA A 174 12.99 -8.02 -2.59
C ALA A 174 14.17 -7.04 -2.63
N ASP A 175 14.36 -6.34 -3.75
CA ASP A 175 15.43 -5.35 -3.90
C ASP A 175 15.23 -4.17 -2.96
N ASP A 176 13.98 -3.72 -2.74
CA ASP A 176 13.67 -2.71 -1.72
C ASP A 176 14.04 -3.18 -0.30
N LEU A 177 13.88 -4.47 -0.01
CA LEU A 177 14.23 -5.04 1.31
C LEU A 177 15.74 -5.14 1.49
N ASP A 178 16.48 -5.49 0.44
CA ASP A 178 17.95 -5.52 0.45
C ASP A 178 18.54 -4.11 0.62
N GLU A 179 17.98 -3.10 -0.05
CA GLU A 179 18.38 -1.69 0.13
C GLU A 179 18.12 -1.22 1.57
N GLN A 180 16.99 -1.62 2.16
CA GLN A 180 16.72 -1.35 3.57
C GLN A 180 17.73 -2.03 4.48
N ALA A 181 18.08 -3.29 4.24
CA ALA A 181 19.07 -4.05 5.01
C ALA A 181 20.45 -3.39 4.96
N ALA A 182 20.89 -2.97 3.77
CA ALA A 182 22.18 -2.31 3.57
C ALA A 182 22.34 -1.00 4.38
N THR A 183 21.22 -0.35 4.74
CA THR A 183 21.22 0.93 5.47
C THR A 183 20.88 0.82 6.96
N SER A 184 20.48 -0.37 7.45
CA SER A 184 20.01 -0.58 8.84
C SER A 184 21.04 -1.24 9.77
N GLY A 185 22.28 -1.43 9.32
CA GLY A 185 23.32 -2.14 10.08
C GLY A 185 23.05 -3.64 10.15
N GLU A 186 23.88 -4.39 10.88
CA GLU A 186 23.69 -5.84 11.04
C GLU A 186 22.40 -6.13 11.83
N SER A 187 21.37 -6.60 11.12
CA SER A 187 20.18 -7.22 11.70
C SER A 187 20.19 -8.71 11.38
N SER A 188 20.13 -9.55 12.42
CA SER A 188 20.00 -11.00 12.26
C SER A 188 18.58 -11.44 11.89
N ALA A 189 17.61 -10.51 11.87
CA ALA A 189 16.22 -10.81 11.55
C ALA A 189 16.00 -10.86 10.04
N ARG A 190 15.19 -11.83 9.60
CA ARG A 190 14.85 -11.98 8.18
C ARG A 190 13.94 -10.83 7.72
N PRO A 191 14.18 -10.26 6.53
CA PRO A 191 13.29 -9.26 5.97
C PRO A 191 11.89 -9.83 5.75
N PHE A 192 10.86 -8.99 5.82
CA PHE A 192 9.48 -9.46 5.69
C PHE A 192 8.55 -8.56 4.89
N VAL A 193 7.49 -9.17 4.36
CA VAL A 193 6.38 -8.50 3.69
C VAL A 193 5.12 -8.62 4.54
N VAL A 194 4.45 -7.50 4.76
CA VAL A 194 3.10 -7.45 5.33
C VAL A 194 2.09 -7.39 4.18
N ASN A 195 1.46 -8.52 3.88
CA ASN A 195 0.47 -8.60 2.82
C ASN A 195 -0.90 -8.10 3.29
N CYS A 196 -1.23 -6.86 2.89
CA CYS A 196 -2.54 -6.22 3.04
C CYS A 196 -3.30 -6.13 1.71
N ALA A 197 -2.85 -6.80 0.64
CA ALA A 197 -3.51 -6.78 -0.65
C ALA A 197 -4.68 -7.78 -0.70
N SER A 198 -5.61 -7.57 -1.64
CA SER A 198 -6.56 -8.62 -2.02
C SER A 198 -5.84 -9.76 -2.74
N GLN A 199 -6.45 -10.94 -2.76
CA GLN A 199 -5.90 -12.09 -3.48
C GLN A 199 -5.71 -11.83 -4.98
N GLU A 200 -6.59 -11.03 -5.59
CA GLU A 200 -6.46 -10.62 -6.99
C GLU A 200 -5.12 -9.93 -7.27
N TYR A 201 -4.70 -9.00 -6.42
CA TYR A 201 -3.43 -8.30 -6.59
C TYR A 201 -2.26 -9.12 -6.06
N TRP A 202 -2.41 -9.77 -4.90
CA TRP A 202 -1.33 -10.57 -4.31
C TRP A 202 -0.84 -11.68 -5.25
N LYS A 203 -1.71 -12.25 -6.09
CA LYS A 203 -1.33 -13.25 -7.11
C LYS A 203 -0.27 -12.76 -8.11
N SER A 204 -0.11 -11.43 -8.29
CA SER A 204 0.96 -10.87 -9.13
C SER A 204 2.33 -10.86 -8.45
N VAL A 205 2.38 -11.10 -7.14
CA VAL A 205 3.62 -11.24 -6.37
C VAL A 205 3.97 -12.72 -6.32
N LYS A 206 5.02 -13.14 -7.04
CA LYS A 206 5.50 -14.53 -7.03
C LYS A 206 6.17 -14.82 -5.70
N ARG A 207 5.42 -15.45 -4.77
CA ARG A 207 5.87 -15.74 -3.41
C ARG A 207 7.16 -16.57 -3.39
N GLU A 208 7.33 -17.45 -4.36
CA GLU A 208 8.52 -18.29 -4.50
C GLU A 208 9.78 -17.46 -4.73
N ALA A 209 9.70 -16.37 -5.50
CA ALA A 209 10.82 -15.44 -5.70
C ALA A 209 11.21 -14.72 -4.41
N LEU A 210 10.22 -14.31 -3.59
CA LEU A 210 10.47 -13.75 -2.26
C LEU A 210 11.10 -14.77 -1.31
N THR A 211 10.60 -16.00 -1.31
CA THR A 211 11.10 -17.09 -0.44
C THR A 211 12.55 -17.45 -0.78
N LYS A 212 12.91 -17.50 -2.08
CA LYS A 212 14.30 -17.68 -2.53
C LYS A 212 15.24 -16.58 -2.06
N ARG A 213 14.71 -15.37 -1.82
CA ARG A 213 15.44 -14.22 -1.28
C ARG A 213 15.40 -14.17 0.25
N GLY A 214 14.91 -15.21 0.92
CA GLY A 214 14.84 -15.25 2.38
C GLY A 214 13.82 -14.27 2.98
N VAL A 215 12.83 -13.83 2.21
CA VAL A 215 11.80 -12.90 2.68
C VAL A 215 10.59 -13.66 3.24
N ASP A 216 10.22 -13.38 4.48
CA ASP A 216 9.01 -13.92 5.10
C ASP A 216 7.77 -13.11 4.69
N VAL A 217 6.60 -13.76 4.64
CA VAL A 217 5.35 -13.12 4.23
C VAL A 217 4.29 -13.29 5.30
N TYR A 218 3.96 -12.21 6.01
CA TYR A 218 2.89 -12.13 6.99
C TYR A 218 1.61 -11.64 6.33
N THR A 219 0.58 -12.49 6.27
CA THR A 219 -0.72 -12.14 5.70
C THR A 219 -1.63 -11.55 6.77
N MET A 220 -2.17 -10.36 6.51
CA MET A 220 -3.13 -9.70 7.41
C MET A 220 -4.56 -10.07 7.00
N THR A 221 -5.22 -10.87 7.84
CA THR A 221 -6.58 -11.35 7.60
C THR A 221 -7.58 -10.56 8.45
N PHE A 222 -8.57 -9.99 7.77
CA PHE A 222 -9.64 -9.18 8.36
C PHE A 222 -11.00 -9.81 8.00
N PRO A 223 -11.51 -10.76 8.80
CA PRO A 223 -12.80 -11.40 8.55
C PRO A 223 -13.96 -10.40 8.60
N GLY A 224 -15.06 -10.73 7.90
CA GLY A 224 -16.29 -9.94 7.87
C GLY A 224 -16.50 -9.17 6.56
N PRO A 225 -17.39 -8.15 6.57
CA PRO A 225 -17.77 -7.44 5.35
C PRO A 225 -16.57 -6.81 4.63
N ALA A 226 -16.53 -6.97 3.30
CA ALA A 226 -15.39 -6.56 2.47
C ALA A 226 -15.03 -5.06 2.58
N VAL A 227 -16.01 -4.20 2.90
CA VAL A 227 -15.74 -2.77 3.14
C VAL A 227 -14.85 -2.57 4.36
N TYR A 228 -15.16 -3.21 5.48
CA TYR A 228 -14.36 -3.11 6.71
C TYR A 228 -12.97 -3.74 6.53
N ALA A 229 -12.87 -4.87 5.82
CA ALA A 229 -11.57 -5.46 5.51
C ALA A 229 -10.69 -4.52 4.67
N LYS A 230 -11.26 -3.82 3.68
CA LYS A 230 -10.53 -2.81 2.88
C LYS A 230 -10.09 -1.62 3.72
N GLN A 231 -10.95 -1.12 4.61
CA GLN A 231 -10.59 -0.05 5.54
C GLN A 231 -9.44 -0.47 6.48
N ALA A 232 -9.53 -1.68 7.03
CA ALA A 232 -8.52 -2.23 7.94
C ALA A 232 -7.14 -2.38 7.27
N ARG A 233 -7.09 -2.81 6.01
CA ARG A 233 -5.84 -2.90 5.23
C ARG A 233 -5.14 -1.55 5.10
N GLY A 234 -5.89 -0.49 4.78
CA GLY A 234 -5.33 0.86 4.74
C GLY A 234 -4.95 1.40 6.13
N ALA A 235 -5.76 1.09 7.14
CA ALA A 235 -5.46 1.43 8.52
C ALA A 235 -4.22 0.69 9.05
N MET A 236 -3.92 -0.52 8.57
CA MET A 236 -2.71 -1.26 8.95
C MET A 236 -1.46 -0.56 8.44
N VAL A 237 -1.48 -0.05 7.21
CA VAL A 237 -0.40 0.79 6.68
C VAL A 237 -0.24 2.04 7.55
N ARG A 238 -1.36 2.70 7.90
CA ARG A 238 -1.32 3.87 8.80
C ARG A 238 -0.74 3.52 10.18
N HIS A 239 -1.13 2.39 10.74
CA HIS A 239 -0.60 1.86 12.00
C HIS A 239 0.91 1.65 11.95
N CYS A 240 1.44 1.14 10.82
CA CYS A 240 2.89 1.00 10.67
C CYS A 240 3.61 2.34 10.81
N VAL A 241 3.08 3.40 10.19
CA VAL A 241 3.63 4.77 10.31
C VAL A 241 3.52 5.29 11.74
N ASP A 242 2.31 5.28 12.30
CA ASP A 242 2.01 5.89 13.60
C ASP A 242 2.73 5.19 14.76
N ALA A 243 2.76 3.85 14.73
CA ALA A 243 3.37 3.03 15.78
C ALA A 243 4.86 2.74 15.54
N ARG A 244 5.44 3.24 14.43
CA ARG A 244 6.83 2.99 14.02
C ARG A 244 7.19 1.51 14.06
N VAL A 245 6.34 0.69 13.42
CA VAL A 245 6.52 -0.77 13.34
C VAL A 245 7.93 -1.08 12.86
N ALA A 246 8.60 -2.00 13.55
CA ALA A 246 9.96 -2.42 13.27
C ALA A 246 10.10 -3.95 13.22
N SER A 247 9.06 -4.68 13.63
CA SER A 247 9.02 -6.15 13.67
C SER A 247 7.61 -6.68 13.38
N PRO A 248 7.46 -7.98 13.05
CA PRO A 248 6.15 -8.60 12.92
C PRO A 248 5.30 -8.52 14.20
N GLU A 249 5.91 -8.58 15.39
CA GLU A 249 5.18 -8.53 16.67
C GLU A 249 4.44 -7.19 16.87
N ASP A 250 5.04 -6.08 16.42
CA ASP A 250 4.44 -4.75 16.52
C ASP A 250 3.10 -4.65 15.76
N LEU A 251 2.91 -5.47 14.72
CA LEU A 251 1.66 -5.52 13.93
C LEU A 251 0.47 -5.99 14.77
N LYS A 252 0.70 -6.82 15.79
CA LYS A 252 -0.37 -7.36 16.66
C LYS A 252 -1.02 -6.29 17.54
N THR A 253 -0.36 -5.12 17.68
CA THR A 253 -0.90 -3.96 18.40
C THR A 253 -1.95 -3.19 17.59
N PHE A 254 -2.16 -3.52 16.32
CA PHE A 254 -3.15 -2.88 15.46
C PHE A 254 -4.56 -2.90 16.06
N ARG A 255 -5.24 -1.74 16.02
CA ARG A 255 -6.64 -1.56 16.44
C ARG A 255 -7.56 -0.95 15.38
N GLY A 256 -7.02 -0.64 14.20
CA GLY A 256 -7.69 0.16 13.18
C GLY A 256 -7.87 1.62 13.60
N THR A 257 -8.29 2.47 12.67
CA THR A 257 -8.50 3.90 12.94
C THR A 257 -9.71 4.19 13.84
N ASP A 258 -10.58 3.20 14.06
CA ASP A 258 -11.79 3.28 14.87
C ASP A 258 -11.68 2.49 16.19
N GLY A 259 -10.50 1.91 16.48
CA GLY A 259 -10.26 1.13 17.69
C GLY A 259 -11.01 -0.21 17.76
N CYS A 260 -11.69 -0.62 16.68
CA CYS A 260 -12.61 -1.77 16.70
C CYS A 260 -11.95 -3.10 16.33
N TRP A 261 -10.67 -3.10 15.93
CA TRP A 261 -9.96 -4.33 15.59
C TRP A 261 -9.13 -4.83 16.76
N LYS A 262 -8.96 -6.15 16.87
CA LYS A 262 -8.09 -6.77 17.86
C LYS A 262 -7.44 -8.01 17.27
N PHE A 263 -6.15 -8.20 17.52
CA PHE A 263 -5.45 -9.43 17.17
C PHE A 263 -6.11 -10.64 17.85
N ASP A 264 -6.44 -11.65 17.06
CA ASP A 264 -7.02 -12.90 17.52
C ASP A 264 -5.94 -13.98 17.50
N ALA A 265 -5.34 -14.23 18.67
CA ALA A 265 -4.26 -15.20 18.81
C ALA A 265 -4.72 -16.63 18.50
N ALA A 266 -5.98 -16.98 18.78
CA ALA A 266 -6.50 -18.33 18.56
C ALA A 266 -6.77 -18.60 17.07
N ALA A 267 -7.18 -17.59 16.32
CA ALA A 267 -7.39 -17.69 14.87
C ALA A 267 -6.11 -17.46 14.04
N SER A 268 -5.04 -16.99 14.67
CA SER A 268 -3.78 -16.67 13.99
C SER A 268 -2.82 -17.86 13.92
N SER A 269 -1.90 -17.80 12.98
CA SER A 269 -0.74 -18.69 12.87
C SER A 269 0.53 -17.85 12.68
N GLU A 270 1.68 -18.49 12.58
CA GLU A 270 2.99 -17.83 12.43
C GLU A 270 2.99 -16.76 11.32
N PHE A 271 2.47 -17.07 10.13
CA PHE A 271 2.51 -16.18 8.96
C PHE A 271 1.13 -15.64 8.53
N ASN A 272 0.09 -15.87 9.33
CA ASN A 272 -1.24 -15.33 9.08
C ASN A 272 -1.80 -14.74 10.37
N PHE A 273 -1.84 -13.40 10.43
CA PHE A 273 -2.39 -12.68 11.57
C PHE A 273 -3.84 -12.32 11.30
N VAL A 274 -4.72 -12.85 12.13
CA VAL A 274 -6.15 -12.61 12.06
C VAL A 274 -6.49 -11.51 13.06
N PHE A 275 -7.24 -10.51 12.61
CA PHE A 275 -7.78 -9.47 13.45
C PHE A 275 -9.31 -9.55 13.45
N ALA A 276 -9.89 -9.81 14.61
CA ALA A 276 -11.33 -9.80 14.79
C ALA A 276 -11.83 -8.37 14.98
N ARG A 277 -13.02 -8.08 14.46
CA ARG A 277 -13.69 -6.79 14.65
C ARG A 277 -14.74 -6.90 15.75
N GLY A 278 -14.60 -6.08 16.79
CA GLY A 278 -15.60 -5.89 17.83
C GLY A 278 -16.66 -4.84 17.47
N ALA A 279 -17.62 -4.64 18.38
CA ALA A 279 -18.56 -3.52 18.28
C ALA A 279 -17.86 -2.17 18.54
N VAL A 280 -18.31 -1.11 17.87
CA VAL A 280 -17.86 0.26 18.16
C VAL A 280 -18.32 0.60 19.58
N LYS A 281 -17.39 0.93 20.49
CA LYS A 281 -17.77 1.49 21.78
C LYS A 281 -18.42 2.85 21.54
N ALA A 282 -19.68 2.99 21.94
CA ALA A 282 -20.40 4.26 21.87
C ALA A 282 -19.73 5.27 22.83
N GLY A 283 -18.80 6.06 22.32
CA GLY A 283 -18.06 7.07 23.11
C GLY A 283 -17.31 8.09 22.25
N ASP A 284 -16.79 7.69 21.08
CA ASP A 284 -15.89 8.56 20.29
C ASP A 284 -16.50 9.08 18.98
N ALA A 285 -17.78 8.82 18.71
CA ALA A 285 -18.47 9.37 17.56
C ALA A 285 -18.82 10.85 17.80
N LYS A 286 -17.89 11.76 17.50
CA LYS A 286 -18.16 13.20 17.46
C LYS A 286 -19.28 13.45 16.43
N PRO A 287 -20.45 14.00 16.80
CA PRO A 287 -21.55 14.16 15.86
C PRO A 287 -21.16 15.14 14.77
N ALA A 288 -21.39 14.74 13.51
CA ALA A 288 -21.25 15.63 12.37
C ALA A 288 -22.21 16.82 12.53
N LYS A 289 -21.65 18.04 12.62
CA LYS A 289 -22.44 19.27 12.57
C LYS A 289 -23.19 19.31 11.23
N LYS A 290 -24.50 19.12 11.26
CA LYS A 290 -25.38 19.46 10.14
C LYS A 290 -25.25 20.95 9.86
N ALA A 291 -24.68 21.32 8.73
CA ALA A 291 -24.77 22.67 8.22
C ALA A 291 -26.24 22.96 7.90
N LYS A 292 -26.85 23.92 8.60
CA LYS A 292 -28.12 24.52 8.20
C LYS A 292 -27.85 25.30 6.90
N LYS A 293 -28.58 24.96 5.84
CA LYS A 293 -28.72 25.84 4.67
C LYS A 293 -29.40 27.14 5.13
N ALA A 294 -28.75 28.27 4.87
CA ALA A 294 -29.40 29.55 4.62
C ALA A 294 -29.22 29.84 3.14
#